data_AF-A0A497A1C3-F1
#
_entry.id   AF-A0A497A1C3-F1
#
_cell.length_a   1.000
_cell.length_b   1.000
_cell.length_c   1.000
_cell.angle_alpha   90.00
_cell.angle_beta   90.00
_cell.angle_gamma   90.00
#
_symmetry.space_group_name_H-M   'P 1'
#
loop_
_entity.id
_entity.type
_entity.pdbx_description
1 polymer ?
#
loop_
_entity_poly.entity_id
_entity_poly.type
_entity_poly.pdbx_seq_one_letter_code
_entity_poly.pdbx_strand_id
1 'polypeptide(L)'
;MTPSGVQLTLWAAAGILRLWVYPFHLSAPDDISAGSSIAAPLLLGPVVGWGLWLRLATANGGPIPGGAWVLTLAAVTLAVGGFLAWSCGAPRRMLAWIGVGITGAVLLAAGLAGESAGAVIVAGSVTWALGIALLFLGNGLPREAPWWSIPSLVGALALVGVPLTLGFIAEATLIGGLTRGDRLEWGGAFVVGHLFLIPSLVRWLLLPPPSPLPDRRWPLVVRGVGLGLPVLLLIVAGLHPPLLISGLLTPPLGSLFTMPGLMGWLLWAVSLAGGGILAWQDGKLRPKIKLLLGAVHDLLRLEWLYGVMIGTLERGLGPLRVADEVVGGAGALLWSWLLFLLLLLVWGGK
;
A
#
# COMPACT_ATOMS: atom_id res chain seq x y z
N MET A 1 14.59 -27.62 5.48
CA MET A 1 15.50 -26.70 6.20
C MET A 1 14.67 -25.53 6.67
N THR A 2 14.64 -25.24 7.97
CA THR A 2 13.95 -24.06 8.51
C THR A 2 14.80 -22.82 8.24
N PRO A 3 14.22 -21.73 7.70
CA PRO A 3 14.98 -20.51 7.42
C PRO A 3 15.53 -19.91 8.72
N SER A 4 16.73 -19.34 8.66
CA SER A 4 17.32 -18.67 9.82
C SER A 4 16.59 -17.34 10.11
N GLY A 5 16.66 -16.86 11.36
CA GLY A 5 16.04 -15.58 11.74
C GLY A 5 16.56 -14.38 10.93
N VAL A 6 17.84 -14.40 10.55
CA VAL A 6 18.45 -13.38 9.68
C VAL A 6 17.85 -13.44 8.27
N GLN A 7 17.69 -14.63 7.70
CA GLN A 7 17.04 -14.80 6.40
C GLN A 7 15.61 -14.28 6.43
N LEU A 8 14.81 -14.66 7.44
CA LEU A 8 13.44 -14.18 7.60
C LEU A 8 13.36 -12.65 7.72
N THR A 9 14.33 -12.03 8.40
CA THR A 9 14.39 -10.57 8.54
C THR A 9 14.70 -9.89 7.20
N LEU A 10 15.65 -10.42 6.43
CA LEU A 10 15.97 -9.91 5.09
C LEU A 10 14.79 -10.06 4.12
N TRP A 11 14.08 -11.19 4.19
CA TRP A 11 12.87 -11.40 3.39
C TRP A 11 11.72 -10.48 3.81
N ALA A 12 11.55 -10.22 5.11
CA ALA A 12 10.59 -9.24 5.61
C ALA A 12 10.91 -7.83 5.10
N ALA A 13 12.17 -7.42 5.12
CA ALA A 13 12.61 -6.15 4.54
C ALA A 13 12.33 -6.08 3.03
N ALA A 14 12.57 -7.15 2.28
CA ALA A 14 12.20 -7.24 0.86
C ALA A 14 10.68 -7.13 0.65
N GLY A 15 9.88 -7.73 1.54
CA GLY A 15 8.42 -7.63 1.53
C GLY A 15 7.92 -6.20 1.73
N ILE A 16 8.52 -5.45 2.66
CA ILE A 16 8.21 -4.04 2.93
C ILE A 16 8.46 -3.18 1.69
N LEU A 17 9.63 -3.37 1.04
CA LEU A 17 9.97 -2.65 -0.19
C LEU A 17 8.97 -2.92 -1.31
N ARG A 18 8.55 -4.18 -1.46
CA ARG A 18 7.58 -4.59 -2.50
C ARG A 18 6.15 -4.11 -2.24
N LEU A 19 5.82 -3.85 -0.98
CA LEU A 19 4.51 -3.36 -0.56
C LEU A 19 4.40 -1.83 -0.51
N TRP A 20 5.49 -1.10 -0.79
CA TRP A 20 5.54 0.37 -0.69
C TRP A 20 5.24 0.89 0.73
N VAL A 21 5.64 0.12 1.74
CA VAL A 21 5.48 0.47 3.16
C VAL A 21 6.36 1.67 3.48
N TYR A 22 5.81 2.65 4.20
CA TYR A 22 6.54 3.84 4.64
C TYR A 22 7.68 3.46 5.60
N PRO A 23 8.90 4.04 5.46
CA PRO A 23 9.28 5.16 4.59
C PRO A 23 9.64 4.79 3.15
N PHE A 24 9.69 3.51 2.78
CA PHE A 24 10.19 3.02 1.49
C PHE A 24 9.15 3.04 0.35
N HIS A 25 8.25 4.00 0.39
CA HIS A 25 7.11 4.11 -0.51
C HIS A 25 7.47 4.73 -1.88
N LEU A 26 8.69 5.22 -2.08
CA LEU A 26 9.14 5.89 -3.32
C LEU A 26 9.10 5.02 -4.58
N SER A 27 9.00 3.70 -4.43
CA SER A 27 8.76 2.81 -5.57
C SER A 27 7.30 2.78 -6.03
N ALA A 28 6.39 3.45 -5.30
CA ALA A 28 5.02 3.64 -5.73
C ALA A 28 4.97 4.61 -6.94
N PRO A 29 4.12 4.35 -7.94
CA PRO A 29 4.04 5.18 -9.12
C PRO A 29 3.49 6.58 -8.78
N ASP A 30 4.35 7.60 -8.89
CA ASP A 30 4.00 9.00 -8.61
C ASP A 30 3.14 9.63 -9.71
N ASP A 31 3.27 9.22 -10.97
CA ASP A 31 2.55 9.78 -12.11
C ASP A 31 1.97 8.71 -13.04
N ILE A 32 0.68 8.44 -12.84
CA ILE A 32 -0.13 7.65 -13.76
C ILE A 32 -0.71 8.61 -14.79
N SER A 33 -0.09 8.67 -15.97
CA SER A 33 -0.54 9.52 -17.07
C SER A 33 -2.02 9.29 -17.38
N ALA A 34 -2.77 10.38 -17.49
CA ALA A 34 -4.23 10.43 -17.36
C ALA A 34 -5.04 9.65 -18.43
N GLY A 35 -4.40 9.04 -19.43
CA GLY A 35 -5.05 8.48 -20.60
C GLY A 35 -5.01 6.96 -20.77
N SER A 36 -4.26 6.20 -19.95
CA SER A 36 -4.00 4.78 -20.25
C SER A 36 -4.54 3.81 -19.21
N SER A 37 -5.51 2.98 -19.60
CA SER A 37 -5.95 1.81 -18.84
C SER A 37 -4.82 0.79 -18.57
N ILE A 38 -3.70 0.90 -19.30
CA ILE A 38 -2.48 0.08 -19.13
C ILE A 38 -1.74 0.46 -17.84
N ALA A 39 -2.08 1.59 -17.21
CA ALA A 39 -1.47 1.98 -15.94
C ALA A 39 -2.08 1.26 -14.71
N ALA A 40 -3.22 0.57 -14.85
CA ALA A 40 -3.81 -0.24 -13.78
C ALA A 40 -2.88 -1.38 -13.29
N PRO A 41 -2.23 -2.17 -14.17
CA PRO A 41 -1.22 -3.14 -13.77
C PRO A 41 -0.06 -2.57 -12.93
N LEU A 42 0.36 -1.33 -13.19
CA LEU A 42 1.45 -0.69 -12.44
C LEU A 42 1.06 -0.43 -10.98
N LEU A 43 -0.22 -0.11 -10.73
CA LEU A 43 -0.77 0.02 -9.39
C LEU A 43 -0.85 -1.32 -8.63
N LEU A 44 -0.83 -2.45 -9.33
CA LEU A 44 -0.89 -3.79 -8.76
C LEU A 44 0.49 -4.37 -8.42
N GLY A 45 1.58 -3.60 -8.52
CA GLY A 45 2.93 -4.02 -8.13
C GLY A 45 3.01 -4.73 -6.76
N PRO A 46 2.32 -4.23 -5.71
CA PRO A 46 2.27 -4.87 -4.39
C PRO A 46 1.69 -6.29 -4.33
N VAL A 47 0.99 -6.78 -5.36
CA VAL A 47 0.46 -8.16 -5.39
C VAL A 47 1.58 -9.18 -5.22
N VAL A 48 2.76 -8.94 -5.82
CA VAL A 48 3.93 -9.83 -5.64
C VAL A 48 4.47 -9.76 -4.21
N GLY A 49 4.43 -8.56 -3.59
CA GLY A 49 4.77 -8.38 -2.19
C GLY A 49 3.86 -9.16 -1.25
N TRP A 50 2.55 -9.16 -1.51
CA TRP A 50 1.59 -9.97 -0.75
C TRP A 50 1.83 -11.47 -0.88
N GLY A 51 2.18 -11.94 -2.09
CA GLY A 51 2.58 -13.33 -2.30
C GLY A 51 3.83 -13.73 -1.49
N LEU A 52 4.81 -12.82 -1.37
CA LEU A 52 5.99 -13.04 -0.53
C LEU A 52 5.60 -13.11 0.95
N TRP A 53 4.78 -12.19 1.46
CA TRP A 53 4.33 -12.22 2.86
C TRP A 53 3.53 -13.46 3.21
N LEU A 54 2.67 -13.94 2.31
CA LEU A 54 1.94 -15.18 2.50
C LEU A 54 2.92 -16.37 2.64
N ARG A 55 3.95 -16.44 1.79
CA ARG A 55 5.00 -17.46 1.91
C ARG A 55 5.82 -17.33 3.18
N LEU A 56 6.08 -16.12 3.65
CA LEU A 56 6.80 -15.89 4.90
C LEU A 56 5.99 -16.32 6.11
N ALA A 57 4.70 -16.00 6.13
CA ALA A 57 3.77 -16.46 7.17
C ALA A 57 3.72 -17.99 7.22
N THR A 58 3.56 -18.66 6.08
CA THR A 58 3.52 -20.13 6.04
C THR A 58 4.86 -20.77 6.40
N ALA A 59 5.98 -20.23 5.93
CA ALA A 59 7.32 -20.74 6.26
C ALA A 59 7.70 -20.53 7.73
N ASN A 60 7.12 -19.52 8.40
CA ASN A 60 7.34 -19.21 9.81
C ASN A 60 6.31 -19.89 10.75
N GLY A 61 5.47 -20.79 10.23
CA GLY A 61 4.49 -21.52 11.05
C GLY A 61 3.22 -20.74 11.39
N GLY A 62 2.90 -19.68 10.65
CA GLY A 62 1.69 -18.86 10.80
C GLY A 62 2.02 -17.38 10.99
N PRO A 63 2.66 -16.96 12.09
CA PRO A 63 2.91 -15.55 12.38
C PRO A 63 3.85 -14.87 11.38
N ILE A 64 3.63 -13.59 11.12
CA ILE A 64 4.51 -12.78 10.27
C ILE A 64 5.87 -12.55 10.96
N PRO A 65 7.01 -12.74 10.26
CA PRO A 65 8.33 -12.46 10.81
C PRO A 65 8.59 -10.95 10.97
N GLY A 66 9.40 -10.58 11.96
CA GLY A 66 9.86 -9.19 12.19
C GLY A 66 9.25 -8.48 13.39
N GLY A 67 8.34 -9.11 14.14
CA GLY A 67 7.92 -8.61 15.47
C GLY A 67 7.49 -7.13 15.47
N ALA A 68 7.95 -6.37 16.45
CA ALA A 68 7.49 -4.99 16.69
C ALA A 68 7.86 -3.99 15.58
N TRP A 69 9.01 -4.16 14.90
CA TRP A 69 9.44 -3.18 13.89
C TRP A 69 8.59 -3.24 12.62
N VAL A 70 8.17 -4.44 12.19
CA VAL A 70 7.24 -4.60 11.04
C VAL A 70 5.88 -4.01 11.37
N LEU A 71 5.37 -4.30 12.57
CA LEU A 71 4.15 -3.66 13.05
C LEU A 71 4.33 -2.13 12.97
N THR A 72 5.46 -1.59 13.45
CA THR A 72 5.73 -0.13 13.58
C THR A 72 5.56 0.55 12.25
N LEU A 73 6.22 -0.01 11.26
CA LEU A 73 6.15 0.48 9.90
C LEU A 73 4.73 0.32 9.34
N ALA A 74 4.01 -0.77 9.65
CA ALA A 74 2.63 -0.95 9.20
C ALA A 74 1.66 0.10 9.76
N ALA A 75 1.72 0.41 11.06
CA ALA A 75 0.90 1.49 11.64
C ALA A 75 1.28 2.87 11.11
N VAL A 76 2.58 3.18 11.03
CA VAL A 76 3.01 4.46 10.46
C VAL A 76 2.56 4.56 9.01
N THR A 77 2.64 3.48 8.24
CA THR A 77 2.15 3.43 6.85
C THR A 77 0.64 3.67 6.75
N LEU A 78 -0.15 3.11 7.66
CA LEU A 78 -1.59 3.37 7.73
C LEU A 78 -1.87 4.85 8.00
N ALA A 79 -1.25 5.42 9.03
CA ALA A 79 -1.46 6.81 9.42
C ALA A 79 -0.97 7.80 8.35
N VAL A 80 0.28 7.66 7.91
CA VAL A 80 0.91 8.55 6.92
C VAL A 80 0.29 8.34 5.54
N GLY A 81 0.01 7.10 5.13
CA GLY A 81 -0.66 6.81 3.85
C GLY A 81 -2.07 7.40 3.80
N GLY A 82 -2.85 7.27 4.88
CA GLY A 82 -4.16 7.92 5.00
C GLY A 82 -4.06 9.45 4.89
N PHE A 83 -3.12 10.07 5.62
CA PHE A 83 -2.89 11.51 5.55
C PHE A 83 -2.42 11.97 4.15
N LEU A 84 -1.50 11.24 3.51
CA LEU A 84 -0.99 11.55 2.17
C LEU A 84 -2.10 11.42 1.12
N ALA A 85 -3.00 10.43 1.26
CA ALA A 85 -4.18 10.31 0.42
C ALA A 85 -5.09 11.55 0.53
N TRP A 86 -5.31 12.03 1.75
CA TRP A 86 -6.19 13.18 1.98
C TRP A 86 -5.56 14.50 1.55
N SER A 87 -4.28 14.68 1.82
CA SER A 87 -3.53 15.89 1.46
C SER A 87 -3.27 16.00 -0.04
N CYS A 88 -3.20 14.89 -0.77
CA CYS A 88 -2.91 14.88 -2.21
C CYS A 88 -3.93 15.68 -3.04
N GLY A 89 -3.44 16.59 -3.88
CA GLY A 89 -4.27 17.40 -4.78
C GLY A 89 -4.82 16.66 -5.99
N ALA A 90 -4.07 15.66 -6.49
CA ALA A 90 -4.38 14.97 -7.73
C ALA A 90 -5.22 13.69 -7.51
N PRO A 91 -6.40 13.56 -8.13
CA PRO A 91 -7.29 12.40 -7.99
C PRO A 91 -6.67 11.02 -8.16
N ARG A 92 -5.80 10.85 -9.17
CA ARG A 92 -5.22 9.53 -9.48
C ARG A 92 -4.05 9.18 -8.56
N ARG A 93 -3.25 10.16 -8.14
CA ARG A 93 -2.20 9.97 -7.13
C ARG A 93 -2.79 9.62 -5.76
N MET A 94 -3.97 10.16 -5.44
CA MET A 94 -4.72 9.80 -4.23
C MET A 94 -5.02 8.30 -4.14
N LEU A 95 -5.30 7.59 -5.25
CA LEU A 95 -5.52 6.14 -5.23
C LEU A 95 -4.27 5.34 -4.82
N ALA A 96 -3.08 5.78 -5.26
CA ALA A 96 -1.83 5.14 -4.85
C ALA A 96 -1.64 5.25 -3.33
N TRP A 97 -1.88 6.44 -2.76
CA TRP A 97 -1.78 6.66 -1.31
C TRP A 97 -2.86 5.94 -0.50
N ILE A 98 -4.09 5.84 -1.00
CA ILE A 98 -5.13 4.99 -0.41
C ILE A 98 -4.61 3.55 -0.38
N GLY A 99 -4.05 3.07 -1.49
CA GLY A 99 -3.43 1.75 -1.57
C GLY A 99 -2.33 1.54 -0.53
N VAL A 100 -1.42 2.50 -0.37
CA VAL A 100 -0.36 2.47 0.66
C VAL A 100 -0.95 2.41 2.06
N GLY A 101 -1.93 3.25 2.38
CA GLY A 101 -2.60 3.25 3.70
C GLY A 101 -3.26 1.91 4.02
N ILE A 102 -4.00 1.34 3.07
CA ILE A 102 -4.63 0.01 3.23
C ILE A 102 -3.58 -1.10 3.35
N THR A 103 -2.46 -1.02 2.65
CA THR A 103 -1.35 -1.94 2.85
C THR A 103 -0.85 -1.92 4.29
N GLY A 104 -0.71 -0.73 4.88
CA GLY A 104 -0.39 -0.57 6.29
C GLY A 104 -1.41 -1.25 7.20
N ALA A 105 -2.71 -1.05 6.96
CA ALA A 105 -3.78 -1.70 7.72
C ALA A 105 -3.73 -3.23 7.63
N VAL A 106 -3.60 -3.79 6.43
CA VAL A 106 -3.56 -5.25 6.21
C VAL A 106 -2.32 -5.87 6.85
N LEU A 107 -1.15 -5.25 6.70
CA LEU A 107 0.09 -5.76 7.28
C LEU A 107 0.04 -5.71 8.82
N LEU A 108 -0.52 -4.64 9.38
CA LEU A 108 -0.73 -4.51 10.82
C LEU A 108 -1.72 -5.56 11.34
N ALA A 109 -2.85 -5.73 10.65
CA ALA A 109 -3.85 -6.75 10.96
C ALA A 109 -3.24 -8.16 10.97
N ALA A 110 -2.47 -8.49 9.94
CA ALA A 110 -1.87 -9.81 9.80
C ALA A 110 -0.76 -10.06 10.84
N GLY A 111 -0.02 -9.03 11.24
CA GLY A 111 0.94 -9.14 12.34
C GLY A 111 0.28 -9.34 13.72
N LEU A 112 -0.94 -8.84 13.91
CA LEU A 112 -1.74 -9.05 15.13
C LEU A 112 -2.55 -10.37 15.11
N ALA A 113 -2.75 -10.97 13.94
CA ALA A 113 -3.54 -12.18 13.74
C ALA A 113 -2.89 -13.46 14.30
N GLY A 114 -1.57 -13.46 14.50
CA GLY A 114 -0.84 -14.65 14.94
C GLY A 114 -0.94 -15.77 13.91
N GLU A 115 -1.46 -16.94 14.31
CA GLU A 115 -1.57 -18.12 13.44
C GLU A 115 -2.50 -17.92 12.23
N SER A 116 -3.47 -17.00 12.31
CA SER A 116 -4.40 -16.70 11.22
C SER A 116 -3.88 -15.62 10.24
N ALA A 117 -2.60 -15.21 10.36
CA ALA A 117 -2.02 -14.18 9.49
C ALA A 117 -2.15 -14.49 7.99
N GLY A 118 -2.00 -15.76 7.60
CA GLY A 118 -2.19 -16.17 6.20
C GLY A 118 -3.59 -15.85 5.68
N ALA A 119 -4.63 -16.11 6.47
CA ALA A 119 -6.01 -15.79 6.11
C ALA A 119 -6.22 -14.27 5.97
N VAL A 120 -5.65 -13.49 6.87
CA VAL A 120 -5.72 -12.02 6.84
C VAL A 120 -4.96 -11.45 5.64
N ILE A 121 -3.78 -11.98 5.30
CA ILE A 121 -3.01 -11.57 4.12
C ILE A 121 -3.82 -11.85 2.85
N VAL A 122 -4.41 -13.04 2.71
CA VAL A 122 -5.21 -13.37 1.52
C VAL A 122 -6.44 -12.45 1.42
N ALA A 123 -7.23 -12.34 2.48
CA ALA A 123 -8.43 -11.51 2.49
C ALA A 123 -8.12 -10.03 2.24
N GLY A 124 -7.12 -9.50 2.94
CA GLY A 124 -6.68 -8.12 2.84
C GLY A 124 -6.05 -7.78 1.49
N SER A 125 -5.17 -8.62 0.95
CA SER A 125 -4.53 -8.39 -0.35
C SER A 125 -5.50 -8.49 -1.53
N VAL A 126 -6.45 -9.42 -1.49
CA VAL A 126 -7.51 -9.52 -2.50
C VAL A 126 -8.45 -8.32 -2.40
N THR A 127 -8.83 -7.92 -1.18
CA THR A 127 -9.64 -6.72 -0.97
C THR A 127 -8.94 -5.47 -1.48
N TRP A 128 -7.65 -5.33 -1.16
CA TRP A 128 -6.82 -4.24 -1.64
C TRP A 128 -6.76 -4.20 -3.17
N ALA A 129 -6.43 -5.33 -3.82
CA ALA A 129 -6.28 -5.39 -5.27
C ALA A 129 -7.61 -5.10 -6.00
N LEU A 130 -8.70 -5.75 -5.58
CA LEU A 130 -10.00 -5.56 -6.20
C LEU A 130 -10.61 -4.21 -5.87
N GLY A 131 -10.46 -3.73 -4.63
CA GLY A 131 -10.93 -2.42 -4.20
C GLY A 131 -10.26 -1.29 -4.98
N ILE A 132 -8.92 -1.30 -5.07
CA ILE A 132 -8.18 -0.31 -5.86
C ILE A 132 -8.50 -0.44 -7.35
N ALA A 133 -8.65 -1.65 -7.90
CA ALA A 133 -9.05 -1.85 -9.28
C ALA A 133 -10.46 -1.32 -9.57
N LEU A 134 -11.41 -1.54 -8.67
CA LEU A 134 -12.79 -1.04 -8.79
C LEU A 134 -12.84 0.48 -8.72
N LEU A 135 -12.06 1.11 -7.85
CA LEU A 135 -11.93 2.56 -7.86
C LEU A 135 -11.26 3.02 -9.16
N PHE A 136 -10.14 2.42 -9.57
CA PHE A 136 -9.43 2.85 -10.77
C PHE A 136 -10.26 2.71 -12.07
N LEU A 137 -11.01 1.63 -12.22
CA LEU A 137 -11.82 1.32 -13.42
C LEU A 137 -13.25 1.88 -13.34
N GLY A 138 -13.74 2.11 -12.13
CA GLY A 138 -15.06 2.62 -11.85
C GLY A 138 -15.18 4.12 -12.10
N ASN A 139 -16.41 4.60 -12.08
CA ASN A 139 -16.69 6.03 -12.06
C ASN A 139 -16.85 6.49 -10.60
N GLY A 140 -16.75 7.81 -10.36
CA GLY A 140 -17.31 8.42 -9.15
C GLY A 140 -18.84 8.26 -9.10
N LEU A 141 -19.54 9.08 -8.32
CA LEU A 141 -20.99 9.13 -8.16
C LEU A 141 -21.57 10.19 -9.12
N PRO A 142 -21.85 9.86 -10.41
CA PRO A 142 -22.50 10.80 -11.30
C PRO A 142 -23.97 10.94 -10.91
N ARG A 143 -24.52 12.14 -11.13
CA ARG A 143 -25.95 12.40 -10.90
C ARG A 143 -26.87 11.68 -11.88
N GLU A 144 -26.37 11.37 -13.08
CA GLU A 144 -27.18 10.88 -14.19
C GLU A 144 -27.39 9.34 -14.18
N ALA A 145 -26.43 8.58 -13.64
CA ALA A 145 -26.47 7.13 -13.67
C ALA A 145 -25.83 6.50 -12.41
N PRO A 146 -26.45 6.68 -11.23
CA PRO A 146 -25.87 6.30 -9.94
C PRO A 146 -25.61 4.79 -9.78
N TRP A 147 -26.32 3.94 -10.51
CA TRP A 147 -26.13 2.48 -10.46
C TRP A 147 -24.76 2.04 -10.99
N TRP A 148 -24.14 2.81 -11.90
CA TRP A 148 -22.78 2.53 -12.39
C TRP A 148 -21.68 2.85 -11.36
N SER A 149 -22.03 3.46 -10.24
CA SER A 149 -21.12 3.75 -9.12
C SER A 149 -21.15 2.70 -8.02
N ILE A 150 -22.12 1.78 -8.06
CA ILE A 150 -22.21 0.69 -7.09
C ILE A 150 -20.88 -0.08 -6.98
N PRO A 151 -20.19 -0.43 -8.07
CA PRO A 151 -18.91 -1.14 -7.96
C PRO A 151 -17.84 -0.33 -7.22
N SER A 152 -17.71 0.96 -7.50
CA SER A 152 -16.77 1.86 -6.81
C SER A 152 -17.13 2.00 -5.33
N LEU A 153 -18.42 2.11 -5.01
CA LEU A 153 -18.90 2.20 -3.64
C LEU A 153 -18.58 0.91 -2.87
N VAL A 154 -18.86 -0.26 -3.44
CA VAL A 154 -18.51 -1.55 -2.83
C VAL A 154 -16.99 -1.67 -2.65
N GLY A 155 -16.21 -1.24 -3.64
CA GLY A 155 -14.75 -1.18 -3.51
C GLY A 155 -14.30 -0.31 -2.33
N ALA A 156 -14.83 0.90 -2.20
CA ALA A 156 -14.54 1.79 -1.08
C ALA A 156 -14.96 1.21 0.28
N LEU A 157 -16.17 0.64 0.38
CA LEU A 157 -16.66 0.01 1.60
C LEU A 157 -15.82 -1.21 1.99
N ALA A 158 -15.37 -1.99 1.01
CA ALA A 158 -14.48 -3.13 1.23
C ALA A 158 -13.10 -2.67 1.73
N LEU A 159 -12.53 -1.60 1.16
CA LEU A 159 -11.26 -1.03 1.63
C LEU A 159 -11.36 -0.46 3.05
N VAL A 160 -12.50 0.12 3.45
CA VAL A 160 -12.76 0.56 4.84
C VAL A 160 -13.02 -0.63 5.78
N GLY A 161 -13.23 -1.84 5.24
CA GLY A 161 -13.51 -3.02 6.04
C GLY A 161 -14.93 -3.04 6.62
N VAL A 162 -15.91 -2.50 5.90
CA VAL A 162 -17.32 -2.54 6.32
C VAL A 162 -17.79 -4.00 6.44
N PRO A 163 -18.61 -4.35 7.46
CA PRO A 163 -19.11 -5.72 7.63
C PRO A 163 -19.74 -6.30 6.36
N LEU A 164 -19.64 -7.62 6.21
CA LEU A 164 -20.11 -8.39 5.05
C LEU A 164 -19.29 -8.21 3.76
N THR A 165 -18.20 -7.46 3.80
CA THR A 165 -17.19 -7.40 2.73
C THR A 165 -15.98 -8.27 3.08
N LEU A 166 -15.21 -8.71 2.09
CA LEU A 166 -13.97 -9.43 2.32
C LEU A 166 -12.97 -8.63 3.18
N GLY A 167 -12.97 -7.31 3.08
CA GLY A 167 -12.10 -6.43 3.87
C GLY A 167 -12.39 -6.47 5.37
N PHE A 168 -13.61 -6.83 5.76
CA PHE A 168 -13.99 -6.97 7.16
C PHE A 168 -13.15 -8.02 7.89
N ILE A 169 -12.63 -9.05 7.21
CA ILE A 169 -11.78 -10.06 7.84
C ILE A 169 -10.50 -9.41 8.38
N ALA A 170 -9.85 -8.57 7.56
CA ALA A 170 -8.65 -7.86 7.97
C ALA A 170 -8.98 -6.80 9.03
N GLU A 171 -10.06 -6.05 8.84
CA GLU A 171 -10.46 -4.97 9.74
C GLU A 171 -10.91 -5.47 11.13
N ALA A 172 -11.73 -6.52 11.19
CA ALA A 172 -12.13 -7.14 12.46
C ALA A 172 -10.93 -7.73 13.21
N THR A 173 -9.95 -8.29 12.48
CA THR A 173 -8.72 -8.79 13.07
C THR A 173 -7.83 -7.66 13.58
N LEU A 174 -7.72 -6.56 12.82
CA LEU A 174 -7.00 -5.36 13.23
C LEU A 174 -7.58 -4.79 14.52
N ILE A 175 -8.87 -4.47 14.52
CA ILE A 175 -9.55 -3.87 15.68
C ILE A 175 -9.51 -4.82 16.88
N GLY A 176 -9.80 -6.10 16.70
CA GLY A 176 -9.75 -7.09 17.78
C GLY A 176 -8.34 -7.30 18.34
N GLY A 177 -7.31 -7.25 17.49
CA GLY A 177 -5.92 -7.32 17.91
C GLY A 177 -5.47 -6.09 18.72
N LEU A 178 -5.94 -4.90 18.34
CA LEU A 178 -5.67 -3.64 19.04
C LEU A 178 -6.28 -3.63 20.45
N THR A 179 -7.50 -4.14 20.60
CA THR A 179 -8.24 -4.05 21.87
C THR A 179 -7.95 -5.17 22.86
N ARG A 180 -7.63 -6.38 22.40
CA ARG A 180 -7.34 -7.52 23.32
C ARG A 180 -5.94 -7.53 23.90
N GLY A 181 -4.97 -6.95 23.20
CA GLY A 181 -3.57 -7.01 23.59
C GLY A 181 -3.08 -5.84 24.44
N ASP A 182 -3.97 -4.93 24.85
CA ASP A 182 -3.63 -3.60 25.42
C ASP A 182 -2.61 -2.82 24.57
N ARG A 183 -2.59 -3.09 23.27
CA ARG A 183 -1.66 -2.52 22.29
C ARG A 183 -2.21 -1.20 21.75
N LEU A 184 -2.66 -0.34 22.66
CA LEU A 184 -3.26 0.96 22.34
C LEU A 184 -2.28 1.91 21.66
N GLU A 185 -0.97 1.67 21.79
CA GLU A 185 0.10 2.40 21.08
C GLU A 185 -0.13 2.42 19.55
N TRP A 186 -0.69 1.34 18.99
CA TRP A 186 -1.04 1.21 17.57
C TRP A 186 -2.43 1.76 17.24
N GLY A 187 -3.30 1.88 18.25
CA GLY A 187 -4.66 2.37 18.12
C GLY A 187 -4.73 3.83 17.68
N GLY A 188 -3.78 4.66 18.11
CA GLY A 188 -3.66 6.03 17.63
C GLY A 188 -3.43 6.10 16.12
N ALA A 189 -2.54 5.27 15.59
CA ALA A 189 -2.28 5.19 14.16
C ALA A 189 -3.48 4.66 13.37
N PHE A 190 -4.24 3.72 13.93
CA PHE A 190 -5.50 3.25 13.37
C PHE A 190 -6.53 4.39 13.22
N VAL A 191 -6.74 5.16 14.28
CA VAL A 191 -7.69 6.30 14.27
C VAL A 191 -7.24 7.35 13.26
N VAL A 192 -5.97 7.74 13.29
CA VAL A 192 -5.40 8.74 12.37
C VAL A 192 -5.51 8.27 10.92
N GLY A 193 -5.16 7.00 10.65
CA GLY A 193 -5.26 6.42 9.31
C GLY A 193 -6.69 6.48 8.77
N HIS A 194 -7.67 5.98 9.52
CA HIS A 194 -9.07 5.99 9.10
C HIS A 194 -9.66 7.40 9.02
N LEU A 195 -9.31 8.29 9.94
CA LEU A 195 -9.72 9.69 9.95
C LEU A 195 -9.42 10.39 8.62
N PHE A 196 -8.29 10.08 7.98
CA PHE A 196 -7.91 10.65 6.69
C PHE A 196 -8.23 9.77 5.48
N LEU A 197 -8.29 8.44 5.64
CA LEU A 197 -8.60 7.52 4.56
C LEU A 197 -10.06 7.66 4.09
N ILE A 198 -11.00 7.77 5.04
CA ILE A 198 -12.43 7.92 4.74
C ILE A 198 -12.72 9.18 3.90
N PRO A 199 -12.30 10.40 4.29
CA PRO A 199 -12.54 11.59 3.47
C PRO A 199 -11.83 11.51 2.13
N SER A 200 -10.70 10.81 2.01
CA SER A 200 -10.04 10.56 0.73
C SER A 200 -10.91 9.72 -0.20
N LEU A 201 -11.49 8.62 0.30
CA LEU A 201 -12.42 7.77 -0.45
C LEU A 201 -13.70 8.51 -0.82
N VAL A 202 -14.30 9.24 0.12
CA VAL A 202 -15.50 10.05 -0.14
C VAL A 202 -15.20 11.09 -1.21
N ARG A 203 -14.09 11.82 -1.10
CA ARG A 203 -13.69 12.81 -2.10
C ARG A 203 -13.48 12.16 -3.45
N TRP A 204 -12.81 11.01 -3.51
CA TRP A 204 -12.61 10.27 -4.74
C TRP A 204 -13.95 9.85 -5.38
N LEU A 205 -14.89 9.32 -4.58
CA LEU A 205 -16.22 8.94 -5.04
C LEU A 205 -17.04 10.13 -5.53
N LEU A 206 -16.83 11.34 -4.99
CA LEU A 206 -17.54 12.54 -5.41
C LEU A 206 -16.94 13.21 -6.65
N LEU A 207 -15.82 12.71 -7.18
CA LEU A 207 -15.23 13.28 -8.38
C LEU A 207 -16.10 13.02 -9.61
N PRO A 208 -16.18 14.00 -10.54
CA PRO A 208 -16.86 13.80 -11.81
C PRO A 208 -16.22 12.64 -12.59
N PRO A 209 -17.03 11.81 -13.29
CA PRO A 209 -16.48 10.76 -14.13
C PRO A 209 -15.61 11.38 -15.23
N PRO A 210 -14.43 10.81 -15.51
CA PRO A 210 -13.50 11.34 -16.52
C PRO A 210 -14.00 11.15 -17.97
N SER A 211 -14.93 10.23 -18.20
CA SER A 211 -15.49 9.94 -19.52
C SER A 211 -16.98 9.61 -19.45
N PRO A 212 -17.78 9.99 -20.45
CA PRO A 212 -19.16 9.56 -20.56
C PRO A 212 -19.27 8.04 -20.65
N LEU A 213 -20.46 7.50 -20.36
CA LEU A 213 -20.73 6.08 -20.53
C LEU A 213 -20.60 5.70 -22.02
N PRO A 214 -20.09 4.49 -22.35
CA PRO A 214 -20.04 4.05 -23.73
C PRO A 214 -21.45 3.90 -24.32
N ASP A 215 -21.71 4.51 -25.47
CA ASP A 215 -23.00 4.39 -26.17
C ASP A 215 -23.21 3.01 -26.83
N ARG A 216 -22.12 2.25 -27.02
CA ARG A 216 -22.15 0.93 -27.67
C ARG A 216 -22.43 -0.19 -26.67
N ARG A 217 -23.35 -1.10 -27.01
CA ARG A 217 -23.77 -2.22 -26.17
C ARG A 217 -22.63 -3.15 -25.75
N TRP A 218 -21.68 -3.45 -26.64
CA TRP A 218 -20.61 -4.41 -26.34
C TRP A 218 -19.59 -3.91 -25.30
N PRO A 219 -19.00 -2.70 -25.45
CA PRO A 219 -18.20 -2.08 -24.38
C PRO A 219 -18.94 -1.95 -23.05
N LEU A 220 -20.25 -1.71 -23.08
CA LEU A 220 -21.08 -1.64 -21.87
C LEU A 220 -21.15 -2.99 -21.14
N VAL A 221 -21.34 -4.10 -21.87
CA VAL A 221 -21.35 -5.46 -21.30
C VAL A 221 -19.98 -5.82 -20.73
N VAL A 222 -18.91 -5.57 -21.48
CA VAL A 222 -17.54 -5.85 -21.02
C VAL A 222 -17.22 -5.05 -19.75
N ARG A 223 -17.63 -3.78 -19.70
CA ARG A 223 -17.51 -2.95 -18.50
C ARG A 223 -18.33 -3.48 -17.34
N GLY A 224 -19.57 -3.89 -17.60
CA GLY A 224 -20.46 -4.49 -16.61
C GLY A 224 -19.88 -5.77 -16.00
N VAL A 225 -19.36 -6.68 -16.81
CA VAL A 225 -18.70 -7.91 -16.33
C VAL A 225 -17.40 -7.59 -15.60
N GLY A 226 -16.59 -6.69 -16.15
CA GLY A 226 -15.29 -6.29 -15.57
C GLY A 226 -15.40 -5.62 -14.20
N LEU A 227 -16.51 -4.92 -13.93
CA LEU A 227 -16.79 -4.33 -12.61
C LEU A 227 -17.64 -5.24 -11.71
N GLY A 228 -18.57 -5.99 -12.29
CA GLY A 228 -19.49 -6.86 -11.55
C GLY A 228 -18.81 -8.09 -10.94
N LEU A 229 -17.86 -8.71 -11.64
CA LEU A 229 -17.16 -9.89 -11.15
C LEU A 229 -16.31 -9.60 -9.89
N PRO A 230 -15.50 -8.52 -9.83
CA PRO A 230 -14.81 -8.13 -8.59
C PRO A 230 -15.76 -7.83 -7.42
N VAL A 231 -16.88 -7.15 -7.69
CA VAL A 231 -17.91 -6.86 -6.66
C VAL A 231 -18.48 -8.14 -6.09
N LEU A 232 -18.86 -9.07 -6.97
CA LEU A 232 -19.38 -10.37 -6.55
C LEU A 232 -18.36 -11.11 -5.70
N LEU A 233 -17.09 -11.12 -6.10
CA LEU A 233 -16.03 -11.77 -5.34
C LEU A 233 -15.82 -11.13 -3.96
N LEU A 234 -15.80 -9.80 -3.85
CA LEU A 234 -15.66 -9.09 -2.57
C LEU A 234 -16.80 -9.40 -1.59
N ILE A 235 -18.03 -9.54 -2.08
CA ILE A 235 -19.21 -9.81 -1.25
C ILE A 235 -19.30 -11.30 -0.91
N VAL A 236 -19.24 -12.17 -1.91
CA VAL A 236 -19.39 -13.63 -1.72
C VAL A 236 -18.26 -14.19 -0.89
N ALA A 237 -17.00 -13.79 -1.13
CA ALA A 237 -15.89 -14.23 -0.30
C ALA A 237 -15.90 -13.60 1.10
N GLY A 238 -16.53 -12.43 1.28
CA GLY A 238 -16.76 -11.85 2.60
C GLY A 238 -17.82 -12.61 3.42
N LEU A 239 -18.91 -13.01 2.77
CA LEU A 239 -19.98 -13.82 3.37
C LEU A 239 -19.57 -15.27 3.60
N HIS A 240 -18.73 -15.81 2.72
CA HIS A 240 -18.24 -17.18 2.78
C HIS A 240 -16.70 -17.25 2.64
N PRO A 241 -15.95 -16.87 3.71
CA PRO A 241 -14.48 -16.84 3.69
C PRO A 241 -13.77 -18.12 3.20
N PRO A 242 -14.30 -19.34 3.45
CA PRO A 242 -13.67 -20.55 2.94
C PRO A 242 -13.57 -20.64 1.42
N LEU A 243 -14.26 -19.79 0.66
CA LEU A 243 -14.19 -19.77 -0.81
C LEU A 243 -12.79 -19.40 -1.34
N LEU A 244 -12.07 -18.50 -0.64
CA LEU A 244 -10.73 -18.07 -1.02
C LEU A 244 -9.62 -18.60 -0.10
N ILE A 245 -10.00 -18.99 1.12
CA ILE A 245 -9.08 -19.20 2.23
C ILE A 245 -9.15 -20.66 2.73
N SER A 246 -9.61 -21.58 1.86
CA SER A 246 -9.68 -23.00 2.17
C SER A 246 -8.28 -23.56 2.49
N GLY A 247 -8.13 -24.17 3.67
CA GLY A 247 -6.86 -24.72 4.15
C GLY A 247 -6.02 -23.79 5.04
N LEU A 248 -6.48 -22.56 5.30
CA LEU A 248 -5.90 -21.66 6.29
C LEU A 248 -6.83 -21.55 7.52
N LEU A 249 -6.26 -21.21 8.68
CA LEU A 249 -6.99 -20.99 9.92
C LEU A 249 -7.91 -19.77 9.76
N THR A 250 -9.18 -20.02 9.46
CA THR A 250 -10.19 -18.98 9.24
C THR A 250 -11.15 -18.91 10.42
N PRO A 251 -11.29 -17.74 11.07
CA PRO A 251 -12.32 -17.55 12.06
C PRO A 251 -13.71 -17.59 11.41
N PRO A 252 -14.70 -18.29 11.99
CA PRO A 252 -16.07 -18.30 11.47
C PRO A 252 -16.67 -16.89 11.52
N LEU A 253 -17.64 -16.61 10.63
CA LEU A 253 -18.22 -15.28 10.46
C LEU A 253 -18.78 -14.70 11.78
N GLY A 254 -19.45 -15.50 12.61
CA GLY A 254 -19.90 -15.07 13.93
C GLY A 254 -18.76 -14.63 14.86
N SER A 255 -17.61 -15.28 14.80
CA SER A 255 -16.44 -14.89 15.58
C SER A 255 -15.78 -13.61 15.08
N LEU A 256 -15.88 -13.29 13.79
CA LEU A 256 -15.40 -12.02 13.23
C LEU A 256 -16.22 -10.84 13.79
N PHE A 257 -17.53 -10.98 13.96
CA PHE A 257 -18.36 -9.93 14.55
C PHE A 257 -18.13 -9.71 16.04
N THR A 258 -17.82 -10.78 16.78
CA THR A 258 -17.45 -10.67 18.19
C THR A 258 -15.98 -10.28 18.38
N MET A 259 -15.16 -10.35 17.33
CA MET A 259 -13.71 -10.16 17.41
C MET A 259 -13.31 -8.79 17.98
N PRO A 260 -13.88 -7.67 17.51
CA PRO A 260 -13.56 -6.31 17.97
C PRO A 260 -13.91 -6.05 19.44
N GLY A 261 -14.94 -6.73 19.96
CA GLY A 261 -15.58 -6.37 21.24
C GLY A 261 -16.20 -4.98 21.24
N LEU A 262 -16.77 -4.55 22.37
CA LEU A 262 -17.43 -3.24 22.49
C LEU A 262 -16.47 -2.09 22.22
N MET A 263 -15.27 -2.12 22.83
CA MET A 263 -14.26 -1.07 22.64
C MET A 263 -13.80 -0.96 21.20
N GLY A 264 -13.69 -2.09 20.49
CA GLY A 264 -13.29 -2.10 19.10
C GLY A 264 -14.34 -1.48 18.18
N TRP A 265 -15.61 -1.83 18.40
CA TRP A 265 -16.72 -1.21 17.67
C TRP A 265 -16.82 0.29 17.95
N LEU A 266 -16.59 0.73 19.19
CA LEU A 266 -16.51 2.15 19.52
C LEU A 266 -15.34 2.85 18.81
N LEU A 267 -14.16 2.24 18.80
CA LEU A 267 -12.99 2.77 18.10
C LEU A 267 -13.27 2.94 16.60
N TRP A 268 -13.86 1.93 15.96
CA TRP A 268 -14.24 1.98 14.56
C TRP A 268 -15.33 3.04 14.29
N ALA A 269 -16.36 3.10 15.13
CA ALA A 269 -17.44 4.09 15.02
C ALA A 269 -16.91 5.53 15.18
N VAL A 270 -16.00 5.77 16.12
CA VAL A 270 -15.36 7.08 16.32
C VAL A 270 -14.51 7.46 15.10
N SER A 271 -13.71 6.54 14.57
CA SER A 271 -12.92 6.75 13.36
C SER A 271 -13.82 7.07 12.15
N LEU A 272 -14.94 6.35 11.99
CA LEU A 272 -15.93 6.61 10.94
C LEU A 272 -16.60 7.98 11.09
N ALA A 273 -17.05 8.30 12.29
CA ALA A 273 -17.68 9.59 12.57
C ALA A 273 -16.70 10.74 12.34
N GLY A 274 -15.46 10.61 12.82
CA GLY A 274 -14.40 11.59 12.60
C GLY A 274 -14.08 11.78 11.12
N GLY A 275 -13.87 10.68 10.39
CA GLY A 275 -13.61 10.71 8.95
C GLY A 275 -14.78 11.29 8.15
N GLY A 276 -16.02 10.97 8.54
CA GLY A 276 -17.23 11.51 7.93
C GLY A 276 -17.42 13.01 8.18
N ILE A 277 -17.18 13.47 9.41
CA ILE A 277 -17.19 14.91 9.74
C ILE A 277 -16.12 15.65 8.94
N LEU A 278 -14.91 15.09 8.87
CA LEU A 278 -13.82 15.67 8.08
C LEU A 278 -14.17 15.70 6.59
N ALA A 279 -14.79 14.65 6.05
CA ALA A 279 -15.26 14.59 4.67
C ALA A 279 -16.32 15.68 4.37
N TRP A 280 -17.24 15.91 5.30
CA TRP A 280 -18.27 16.94 5.17
C TRP A 280 -17.68 18.36 5.22
N GLN A 281 -16.64 18.56 6.03
CA GLN A 281 -15.97 19.85 6.17
C GLN A 281 -14.84 20.09 5.16
N ASP A 282 -14.42 19.08 4.38
CA ASP A 282 -13.25 19.12 3.49
C ASP A 282 -13.28 20.33 2.55
N GLY A 283 -14.44 20.59 1.91
CA GLY A 283 -14.61 21.72 1.00
C GLY A 283 -14.43 23.11 1.65
N LYS A 284 -14.64 23.22 2.97
CA LYS A 284 -14.45 24.47 3.73
C LYS A 284 -13.07 24.57 4.39
N LEU A 285 -12.53 23.45 4.86
CA LEU A 285 -11.25 23.38 5.58
C LEU A 285 -10.08 23.48 4.61
N ARG A 286 -10.08 22.67 3.55
CA ARG A 286 -8.91 22.49 2.68
C ARG A 286 -8.41 23.77 2.02
N PRO A 287 -9.26 24.71 1.55
CA PRO A 287 -8.79 25.99 1.04
C PRO A 287 -8.05 26.83 2.08
N LYS A 288 -8.49 26.78 3.36
CA LYS A 288 -7.91 27.56 4.46
C LYS A 288 -6.54 27.06 4.88
N ILE A 289 -6.33 25.75 4.85
CA ILE A 289 -5.07 25.11 5.26
C ILE A 289 -4.18 24.72 4.08
N LYS A 290 -4.49 25.16 2.84
CA LYS A 290 -3.83 24.67 1.62
C LYS A 290 -2.30 24.77 1.67
N LEU A 291 -1.75 25.87 2.18
CA LEU A 291 -0.30 26.09 2.29
C LEU A 291 0.34 25.12 3.29
N LEU A 292 -0.23 25.01 4.48
CA LEU A 292 0.24 24.09 5.52
C LEU A 292 0.11 22.64 5.07
N LEU A 293 -1.02 22.30 4.44
CA LEU A 293 -1.29 20.96 3.92
C LEU A 293 -0.28 20.56 2.84
N GLY A 294 0.06 21.49 1.93
CA GLY A 294 1.10 21.28 0.92
C GLY A 294 2.48 21.09 1.55
N ALA A 295 2.89 21.96 2.47
CA ALA A 295 4.18 21.86 3.14
C ALA A 295 4.34 20.54 3.92
N VAL A 296 3.31 20.11 4.66
CA VAL A 296 3.32 18.84 5.40
C VAL A 296 3.30 17.65 4.44
N HIS A 297 2.53 17.73 3.34
CA HIS A 297 2.52 16.69 2.31
C HIS A 297 3.92 16.50 1.71
N ASP A 298 4.57 17.58 1.28
CA ASP A 298 5.88 17.54 0.64
C ASP A 298 6.98 17.06 1.63
N LEU A 299 6.88 17.47 2.90
CA LEU A 299 7.77 16.99 3.96
C LEU A 299 7.63 15.48 4.18
N LEU A 300 6.39 14.97 4.25
CA LEU A 300 6.11 13.56 4.54
C LEU A 300 6.32 12.63 3.34
N ARG A 301 6.35 13.14 2.10
CA ARG A 301 6.72 12.33 0.92
C ARG A 301 8.18 11.87 0.93
N LEU A 302 9.02 12.44 1.81
CA LEU A 302 10.44 12.09 1.97
C LEU A 302 11.30 12.25 0.70
N GLU A 303 10.78 12.74 -0.42
CA GLU A 303 11.57 12.97 -1.65
C GLU A 303 12.82 13.82 -1.38
N TRP A 304 12.69 14.84 -0.51
CA TRP A 304 13.81 15.67 -0.07
C TRP A 304 14.89 14.85 0.65
N LEU A 305 14.49 13.92 1.53
CA LEU A 305 15.41 13.11 2.33
C LEU A 305 16.17 12.15 1.42
N TYR A 306 15.45 11.47 0.53
CA TYR A 306 16.05 10.56 -0.44
C TYR A 306 16.94 11.29 -1.44
N GLY A 307 16.55 12.48 -1.90
CA GLY A 307 17.38 13.34 -2.73
C GLY A 307 18.68 13.75 -2.03
N VAL A 308 18.62 14.10 -0.74
CA VAL A 308 19.82 14.38 0.07
C VAL A 308 20.67 13.12 0.25
N MET A 309 20.07 11.97 0.53
CA MET A 309 20.80 10.70 0.67
C MET A 309 21.49 10.29 -0.62
N ILE A 310 20.80 10.34 -1.77
CA ILE A 310 21.38 10.02 -3.08
C ILE A 310 22.47 11.04 -3.41
N GLY A 311 22.22 12.33 -3.22
CA GLY A 311 23.22 13.37 -3.49
C GLY A 311 24.46 13.28 -2.59
N THR A 312 24.30 12.88 -1.33
CA THR A 312 25.44 12.62 -0.43
C THR A 312 26.18 11.33 -0.80
N LEU A 313 25.47 10.28 -1.19
CA LEU A 313 26.06 9.03 -1.67
C LEU A 313 26.86 9.26 -2.97
N GLU A 314 26.31 9.99 -3.94
CA GLU A 314 27.01 10.35 -5.17
C GLU A 314 28.28 11.17 -4.90
N ARG A 315 28.23 12.11 -3.95
CA ARG A 315 29.40 12.89 -3.53
C ARG A 315 30.44 12.04 -2.78
N GLY A 316 30.00 11.12 -1.91
CA GLY A 316 30.87 10.24 -1.13
C GLY A 316 31.51 9.11 -1.94
N LEU A 317 30.81 8.64 -2.99
CA LEU A 317 31.32 7.65 -3.94
C LEU A 317 32.07 8.30 -5.11
N GLY A 318 31.99 9.62 -5.30
CA GLY A 318 32.76 10.37 -6.30
C GLY A 318 34.27 10.06 -6.28
N PRO A 319 34.95 10.09 -5.11
CA PRO A 319 36.36 9.71 -4.99
C PRO A 319 36.63 8.25 -5.39
N LEU A 320 35.73 7.33 -5.07
CA LEU A 320 35.85 5.92 -5.45
C LEU A 320 35.64 5.73 -6.95
N ARG A 321 34.76 6.51 -7.58
CA ARG A 321 34.53 6.50 -9.02
C ARG A 321 35.72 7.08 -9.79
N VAL A 322 36.33 8.14 -9.28
CA VAL A 322 37.58 8.69 -9.82
C VAL A 322 38.73 7.70 -9.65
N ALA A 323 38.82 7.02 -8.50
CA ALA A 323 39.81 5.96 -8.28
C ALA A 323 39.58 4.77 -9.22
N ASP A 324 38.33 4.37 -9.46
CA ASP A 324 37.96 3.29 -10.39
C ASP A 324 38.24 3.68 -11.85
N GLU A 325 38.03 4.94 -12.25
CA GLU A 325 38.42 5.43 -13.59
C GLU A 325 39.95 5.46 -13.78
N VAL A 326 40.71 5.73 -12.70
CA VAL A 326 42.17 5.73 -12.68
C VAL A 326 42.78 4.32 -12.59
N VAL A 327 42.05 3.34 -12.04
CA VAL A 327 42.56 1.97 -11.86
C VAL A 327 42.00 0.99 -12.89
N GLY A 328 40.69 1.03 -13.18
CA GLY A 328 39.99 0.10 -14.06
C GLY A 328 39.59 0.66 -15.43
N GLY A 329 39.55 1.99 -15.60
CA GLY A 329 39.13 2.67 -16.83
C GLY A 329 40.30 3.15 -17.72
N ALA A 330 40.29 4.44 -18.09
CA ALA A 330 41.35 5.06 -18.90
C ALA A 330 42.73 4.95 -18.24
N GLY A 331 42.79 4.89 -16.91
CA GLY A 331 44.04 4.65 -16.20
C GLY A 331 44.58 3.23 -16.34
N ALA A 332 43.75 2.20 -16.58
CA ALA A 332 44.23 0.86 -16.89
C ALA A 332 45.04 0.84 -18.20
N LEU A 333 44.62 1.60 -19.22
CA LEU A 333 45.39 1.82 -20.44
C LEU A 333 46.71 2.54 -20.16
N LEU A 334 46.70 3.54 -19.29
CA LEU A 334 47.91 4.27 -18.87
C LEU A 334 48.90 3.35 -18.14
N TRP A 335 48.42 2.52 -17.22
CA TRP A 335 49.22 1.50 -16.51
C TRP A 335 49.77 0.45 -17.48
N SER A 336 48.97 0.03 -18.45
CA SER A 336 49.40 -0.89 -19.52
C SER A 336 50.53 -0.28 -20.35
N TRP A 337 50.42 1.00 -20.69
CA TRP A 337 51.43 1.75 -21.43
C TRP A 337 52.71 1.98 -20.61
N LEU A 338 52.57 2.32 -19.33
CA LEU A 338 53.69 2.48 -18.40
C LEU A 338 54.48 1.17 -18.26
N LEU A 339 53.78 0.05 -18.08
CA LEU A 339 54.39 -1.28 -18.00
C LEU A 339 55.08 -1.67 -19.31
N PHE A 340 54.46 -1.37 -20.44
CA PHE A 340 55.05 -1.60 -21.77
C PHE A 340 56.33 -0.78 -21.98
N LEU A 341 56.34 0.51 -21.61
CA LEU A 341 57.52 1.37 -21.70
C LEU A 341 58.63 0.93 -20.73
N LEU A 342 58.28 0.51 -19.51
CA LEU A 342 59.24 -0.07 -18.55
C LEU A 342 59.89 -1.34 -19.11
N LEU A 343 59.10 -2.23 -19.73
CA LEU A 343 59.63 -3.42 -20.38
C LEU A 343 60.58 -3.07 -21.53
N LEU A 344 60.21 -2.11 -22.38
CA LEU A 344 61.08 -1.63 -23.46
C LEU A 344 62.39 -1.02 -22.94
N LEU A 345 62.34 -0.25 -21.86
CA LEU A 345 63.52 0.36 -21.26
C LEU A 345 64.47 -0.69 -20.67
N VAL A 346 63.92 -1.70 -19.99
CA VAL A 346 64.70 -2.82 -19.42
C VAL A 346 65.31 -3.70 -20.50
N TRP A 347 64.62 -3.87 -21.64
CA TRP A 347 65.15 -4.64 -22.77
C TRP A 347 66.13 -3.85 -23.65
N GLY A 348 65.92 -2.55 -23.85
CA GLY A 348 66.81 -1.69 -24.63
C GLY A 348 68.06 -1.21 -23.88
N GLY A 349 68.12 -1.42 -22.56
CA GLY A 349 69.28 -1.16 -21.70
C GLY A 349 70.25 -2.34 -21.55
N LYS A 350 70.06 -3.42 -22.32
CA LYS A 350 71.01 -4.53 -22.48
C LYS A 350 71.67 -4.47 -23.85
#